data_AF-A0A1M7MEU0-F1
#
_entry.id   AF-A0A1M7MEU0-F1
#
_cell.length_a   1.000
_cell.length_b   1.000
_cell.length_c   1.000
_cell.angle_alpha   90.00
_cell.angle_beta   90.00
_cell.angle_gamma   90.00
#
_symmetry.space_group_name_H-M   'P 1'
#
loop_
_entity.id
_entity.type
_entity.pdbx_description
1 polymer ?
#
loop_
_entity_poly.entity_id
_entity_poly.type
_entity_poly.pdbx_seq_one_letter_code
_entity_poly.pdbx_strand_id
1 'polypeptide(L)'
;MPPDEELADLTVAAELGDDVAMGSLAASLYLKGDGVGALHWWGRAWASGNVVAGYNLGMLHSVAGDANRAQVIWEKAAGLGDPDAMLGLVKQALDRGDAVGVERWVPAILAQHEAFPITALGVAFRDCGDLSRAMQAFLRAEELGDGYAMEYRARILAAQGQHEEAETLRARAATAERML
;
A
#
# COMPACT_ATOMS: atom_id res chain seq x y z
N MET A 1 17.91 -12.72 -19.38
CA MET A 1 19.07 -12.08 -18.73
C MET A 1 19.24 -12.74 -17.37
N PRO A 2 20.45 -13.14 -16.97
CA PRO A 2 20.71 -13.67 -15.63
C PRO A 2 20.44 -12.59 -14.55
N PRO A 3 19.95 -12.97 -13.36
CA PRO A 3 19.58 -12.02 -12.30
C PRO A 3 20.71 -11.08 -11.86
N ASP A 4 21.96 -11.51 -11.99
CA ASP A 4 23.13 -10.73 -11.58
C ASP A 4 23.51 -9.63 -12.59
N GLU A 5 23.19 -9.81 -13.87
CA GLU A 5 23.44 -8.82 -14.93
C GLU A 5 22.39 -7.69 -14.86
N GLU A 6 21.14 -8.04 -14.56
CA GLU A 6 20.05 -7.08 -14.32
C GLU A 6 20.36 -6.14 -13.14
N LEU A 7 20.94 -6.69 -12.07
CA LEU A 7 21.36 -5.90 -10.91
C LEU A 7 22.56 -5.01 -11.19
N ALA A 8 23.49 -5.47 -12.02
CA ALA A 8 24.63 -4.65 -12.43
C ALA A 8 24.16 -3.44 -13.26
N ASP A 9 23.26 -3.65 -14.21
CA ASP A 9 22.69 -2.58 -15.03
C ASP A 9 21.87 -1.59 -14.18
N LEU A 10 21.04 -2.10 -13.27
CA LEU A 10 20.31 -1.27 -12.29
C LEU A 10 21.25 -0.44 -11.42
N THR A 11 22.38 -1.01 -10.99
CA THR A 11 23.37 -0.30 -10.18
C THR A 11 24.01 0.83 -10.96
N VAL A 12 24.41 0.59 -12.22
CA VAL A 12 24.98 1.63 -13.08
C VAL A 12 23.98 2.77 -13.30
N ALA A 13 22.73 2.46 -13.63
CA ALA A 13 21.69 3.47 -13.84
C ALA A 13 21.40 4.28 -12.55
N ALA A 14 21.32 3.60 -11.40
CA ALA A 14 21.11 4.24 -10.10
C ALA A 14 22.28 5.18 -9.75
N GLU A 15 23.53 4.81 -10.02
CA GLU A 15 24.68 5.68 -9.81
C GLU A 15 24.69 6.90 -10.73
N LEU A 16 24.15 6.76 -11.95
CA LEU A 16 24.00 7.85 -12.91
C LEU A 16 22.87 8.83 -12.57
N GLY A 17 22.07 8.57 -11.53
CA GLY A 17 21.04 9.48 -11.06
C GLY A 17 19.61 9.08 -11.43
N ASP A 18 19.40 7.93 -12.07
CA ASP A 18 18.06 7.45 -12.44
C ASP A 18 17.28 7.05 -11.18
N ASP A 19 16.25 7.83 -10.86
CA ASP A 19 15.47 7.72 -9.64
C ASP A 19 14.59 6.45 -9.60
N VAL A 20 14.19 5.94 -10.76
CA VAL A 20 13.47 4.67 -10.88
C VAL A 20 14.41 3.50 -10.63
N ALA A 21 15.61 3.52 -11.20
CA ALA A 21 16.64 2.51 -10.98
C ALA A 21 17.09 2.50 -9.51
N MET A 22 17.25 3.67 -8.88
CA MET A 22 17.49 3.77 -7.44
C MET A 22 16.38 3.10 -6.63
N GLY A 23 15.11 3.37 -6.98
CA GLY A 23 13.96 2.76 -6.32
C GLY A 23 13.91 1.24 -6.45
N SER A 24 14.19 0.71 -7.65
CA SER A 24 14.23 -0.73 -7.94
C SER A 24 15.42 -1.43 -7.27
N LEU A 25 16.59 -0.80 -7.27
CA LEU A 25 17.78 -1.31 -6.58
C LEU A 25 17.54 -1.39 -5.08
N ALA A 26 16.95 -0.34 -4.49
CA ALA A 26 16.57 -0.33 -3.08
C ALA A 26 15.61 -1.47 -2.73
N ALA A 27 14.59 -1.71 -3.56
CA ALA A 27 13.65 -2.81 -3.38
C ALA A 27 14.35 -4.18 -3.44
N SER A 28 15.28 -4.37 -4.39
CA SER A 28 16.05 -5.61 -4.46
C SER A 28 16.94 -5.84 -3.24
N LEU A 29 17.61 -4.79 -2.76
CA LEU A 29 18.44 -4.84 -1.56
C LEU A 29 17.60 -5.17 -0.32
N TYR A 30 16.43 -4.54 -0.19
CA TYR A 30 15.49 -4.83 0.89
C TYR A 30 15.05 -6.30 0.88
N LEU A 31 14.69 -6.85 -0.28
CA LEU A 31 14.31 -8.26 -0.42
C LEU A 31 15.45 -9.22 -0.08
N LYS A 32 16.71 -8.80 -0.25
CA LYS A 32 17.91 -9.55 0.17
C LYS A 32 18.27 -9.37 1.65
N GLY A 33 17.50 -8.57 2.40
CA GLY A 33 17.73 -8.27 3.81
C GLY A 33 18.74 -7.14 4.06
N ASP A 34 19.22 -6.46 3.02
CA ASP A 34 20.07 -5.28 3.16
C ASP A 34 19.23 -4.01 3.33
N GLY A 35 18.73 -3.82 4.56
CA GLY A 35 17.95 -2.64 4.93
C GLY A 35 18.76 -1.33 4.89
N VAL A 36 20.09 -1.38 5.07
CA VAL A 36 20.95 -0.19 5.03
C VAL A 36 21.14 0.27 3.59
N GLY A 37 21.42 -0.66 2.67
CA GLY A 37 21.47 -0.38 1.24
C GLY A 37 20.13 0.11 0.71
N ALA A 38 19.03 -0.51 1.10
CA ALA A 38 17.68 -0.05 0.74
C ALA A 38 17.39 1.37 1.23
N LEU A 39 17.74 1.68 2.49
CA LEU A 39 17.59 3.03 3.06
C LEU A 39 18.39 4.07 2.28
N HIS A 40 19.63 3.74 1.90
CA HIS A 40 20.48 4.63 1.10
C HIS A 40 19.83 4.95 -0.25
N TRP A 41 19.42 3.92 -0.99
CA TRP A 41 18.93 4.08 -2.36
C TRP A 41 17.53 4.67 -2.44
N TRP A 42 16.58 4.26 -1.58
CA TRP A 42 15.28 4.94 -1.50
C TRP A 42 15.40 6.38 -1.01
N GLY A 43 16.36 6.67 -0.13
CA GLY A 43 16.67 8.05 0.29
C GLY A 43 17.14 8.93 -0.87
N ARG A 44 18.04 8.41 -1.72
CA ARG A 44 18.48 9.12 -2.94
C ARG A 44 17.34 9.27 -3.94
N ALA A 45 16.58 8.21 -4.21
CA ALA A 45 15.44 8.24 -5.14
C ALA A 45 14.40 9.31 -4.71
N TRP A 46 14.05 9.33 -3.42
CA TRP A 46 13.13 10.32 -2.88
C TRP A 46 13.66 11.75 -3.01
N ALA A 47 14.96 11.97 -2.73
CA ALA A 47 15.58 13.28 -2.92
C ALA A 47 15.59 13.74 -4.39
N SER A 48 15.58 12.80 -5.34
CA SER A 48 15.46 13.05 -6.78
C SER A 48 14.01 13.24 -7.26
N GLY A 49 13.01 13.09 -6.37
CA GLY A 49 11.60 13.31 -6.68
C GLY A 49 10.76 12.04 -6.87
N ASN A 50 11.33 10.84 -6.69
CA ASN A 50 10.58 9.59 -6.79
C ASN A 50 9.62 9.43 -5.60
N VAL A 51 8.33 9.68 -5.84
CA VAL A 51 7.31 9.67 -4.78
C VAL A 51 7.10 8.29 -4.16
N VAL A 52 7.15 7.22 -4.97
CA VAL A 52 7.03 5.83 -4.51
C VAL A 52 8.16 5.47 -3.55
N ALA A 53 9.38 5.97 -3.80
CA ALA A 53 10.49 5.81 -2.88
C ALA A 53 10.23 6.51 -1.53
N GLY A 54 9.48 7.61 -1.52
CA GLY A 54 9.03 8.28 -0.30
C GLY A 54 8.19 7.35 0.58
N TYR A 55 7.21 6.64 0.01
CA TYR A 55 6.43 5.64 0.75
C TYR A 55 7.33 4.54 1.35
N ASN A 56 8.17 3.92 0.53
CA ASN A 56 9.05 2.83 0.98
C ASN A 56 10.06 3.27 2.04
N LEU A 57 10.59 4.49 1.92
CA LEU A 57 11.47 5.09 2.91
C LEU A 57 10.75 5.31 4.24
N GLY A 58 9.51 5.80 4.21
CA GLY A 58 8.68 5.92 5.41
C GLY A 58 8.38 4.56 6.06
N MET A 59 8.13 3.52 5.26
CA MET A 59 7.93 2.15 5.74
C MET A 59 9.16 1.63 6.48
N LEU A 60 10.36 1.80 5.93
CA LEU A 60 11.61 1.42 6.61
C LEU A 60 11.76 2.12 7.96
N HIS A 61 11.49 3.42 8.02
CA HIS A 61 11.55 4.16 9.28
C HIS A 61 10.50 3.67 10.28
N SER A 62 9.28 3.36 9.84
CA SER A 62 8.23 2.83 10.70
C SER A 62 8.60 1.46 11.27
N VAL A 63 9.13 0.55 10.44
CA VAL A 63 9.59 -0.78 10.89
C VAL A 63 10.77 -0.67 11.85
N ALA A 64 11.64 0.33 11.66
CA ALA A 64 12.74 0.63 12.57
C ALA A 64 12.29 1.33 13.88
N GLY A 65 10.99 1.56 14.08
CA GLY A 65 10.43 2.21 15.27
C GLY A 65 10.47 3.75 15.25
N ASP A 66 10.91 4.36 14.15
CA ASP A 66 10.93 5.82 13.97
C ASP A 66 9.64 6.29 13.27
N ALA A 67 8.52 6.13 13.98
CA ALA A 67 7.19 6.49 13.47
C ALA A 67 7.05 7.98 13.13
N ASN A 68 7.78 8.86 13.81
CA ASN A 68 7.75 10.30 13.55
C ASN A 68 8.39 10.63 12.21
N ARG A 69 9.55 10.02 11.91
CA ARG A 69 10.20 10.22 10.61
C ARG A 69 9.40 9.60 9.47
N ALA A 70 8.80 8.43 9.70
CA ALA A 70 7.86 7.84 8.76
C ALA A 70 6.69 8.79 8.45
N GLN A 71 6.07 9.37 9.49
CA GLN A 71 4.98 10.32 9.33
C GLN A 71 5.38 11.54 8.50
N VAL A 72 6.53 12.17 8.79
CA VAL A 72 6.99 13.36 8.04
C VAL A 72 7.22 13.05 6.56
N ILE A 73 7.76 11.88 6.24
CA ILE A 73 8.00 11.47 4.86
C ILE A 73 6.67 11.14 4.16
N TRP A 74 5.80 10.36 4.81
CA TRP A 74 4.50 10.01 4.26
C TRP A 74 3.58 11.23 4.10
N GLU A 75 3.60 12.22 4.99
CA GLU A 75 2.83 13.45 4.80
C GLU A 75 3.22 14.20 3.52
N LYS A 76 4.52 14.21 3.18
CA LYS A 76 5.00 14.80 1.93
C LYS A 76 4.58 13.97 0.71
N ALA A 77 4.78 12.65 0.75
CA ALA A 77 4.39 11.77 -0.35
C ALA A 77 2.87 11.76 -0.59
N ALA A 78 2.07 11.72 0.48
CA ALA A 78 0.61 11.85 0.43
C ALA A 78 0.19 13.22 -0.14
N GLY A 79 0.89 14.30 0.22
CA GLY A 79 0.69 15.62 -0.38
C GLY A 79 0.97 15.69 -1.88
N LEU A 80 1.78 14.76 -2.41
CA LEU A 80 2.05 14.58 -3.84
C LEU A 80 1.09 13.58 -4.51
N GLY A 81 0.11 13.03 -3.77
CA GLY A 81 -0.92 12.15 -4.30
C GLY A 81 -0.63 10.65 -4.14
N ASP A 82 0.41 10.26 -3.41
CA ASP A 82 0.75 8.85 -3.22
C ASP A 82 -0.25 8.13 -2.29
N PRO A 83 -1.02 7.16 -2.80
CA PRO A 83 -2.09 6.53 -2.02
C PRO A 83 -1.55 5.55 -0.96
N ASP A 84 -0.37 4.98 -1.16
CA ASP A 84 0.26 4.09 -0.19
C ASP A 84 0.77 4.86 1.04
N ALA A 85 1.33 6.06 0.84
CA ALA A 85 1.69 6.99 1.91
C ALA A 85 0.46 7.48 2.67
N MET A 86 -0.62 7.82 1.96
CA MET A 86 -1.91 8.13 2.61
C MET A 86 -2.38 6.97 3.49
N LEU A 87 -2.31 5.73 2.99
CA LEU A 87 -2.69 4.54 3.74
C LEU A 87 -1.79 4.32 4.96
N GLY A 88 -0.48 4.55 4.84
CA GLY A 88 0.46 4.51 5.96
C GLY A 88 0.09 5.48 7.09
N LEU A 89 -0.30 6.70 6.73
CA LEU A 89 -0.79 7.70 7.69
C LEU A 89 -2.12 7.30 8.33
N VAL A 90 -3.06 6.74 7.55
CA VAL A 90 -4.33 6.24 8.09
C VAL A 90 -4.09 5.11 9.09
N LYS A 91 -3.21 4.15 8.79
CA LYS A 91 -2.85 3.06 9.70
C LYS A 91 -2.25 3.60 11.00
N GLN A 92 -1.30 4.52 10.93
CA GLN A 92 -0.75 5.18 12.13
C GLN A 92 -1.81 5.93 12.94
N ALA A 93 -2.76 6.58 12.27
CA ALA A 93 -3.85 7.29 12.94
C ALA A 93 -4.82 6.31 13.63
N LEU A 94 -5.17 5.19 12.97
CA LEU A 94 -5.97 4.11 13.56
C LEU A 94 -5.30 3.52 14.81
N ASP A 95 -4.00 3.20 14.73
CA ASP A 95 -3.23 2.66 15.87
C ASP A 95 -3.23 3.60 17.08
N ARG A 96 -3.31 4.91 16.84
CA ARG A 96 -3.35 5.96 17.89
C ARG A 96 -4.78 6.35 18.31
N GLY A 97 -5.81 5.83 17.64
CA GLY A 97 -7.20 6.29 17.83
C GLY A 97 -7.45 7.73 17.38
N ASP A 98 -6.61 8.27 16.48
CA ASP A 98 -6.74 9.63 15.95
C ASP A 98 -7.74 9.67 14.79
N ALA A 99 -9.01 9.91 15.13
CA ALA A 99 -10.08 10.03 14.14
C ALA A 99 -9.82 11.17 13.13
N VAL A 100 -9.17 12.26 13.52
CA VAL A 100 -8.91 13.39 12.62
C VAL A 100 -7.87 13.00 11.56
N GLY A 101 -6.82 12.31 11.99
CA GLY A 101 -5.80 11.76 11.08
C GLY A 101 -6.37 10.76 10.07
N VAL A 102 -7.34 9.93 10.50
CA VAL A 102 -8.05 8.99 9.62
C VAL A 102 -8.88 9.75 8.57
N GLU A 103 -9.77 10.65 9.00
CA GLU A 103 -10.67 11.38 8.09
C GLU A 103 -9.94 12.28 7.09
N ARG A 104 -8.71 12.68 7.39
CA ARG A 104 -7.91 13.52 6.51
C ARG A 104 -7.62 12.86 5.16
N TRP A 105 -7.38 11.55 5.14
CA TRP A 105 -6.85 10.86 3.96
C TRP A 105 -7.80 9.82 3.35
N VAL A 106 -8.75 9.29 4.14
CA VAL A 106 -9.72 8.30 3.67
C VAL A 106 -10.46 8.73 2.39
N PRO A 107 -11.00 9.96 2.26
CA PRO A 107 -11.68 10.37 1.04
C PRO A 107 -10.75 10.37 -0.19
N ALA A 108 -9.49 10.73 -0.02
CA ALA A 108 -8.50 10.77 -1.11
C ALA A 108 -8.14 9.36 -1.58
N ILE A 109 -8.04 8.38 -0.68
CA ILE A 109 -7.81 6.98 -1.03
C ILE A 109 -9.04 6.42 -1.77
N LEU A 110 -10.26 6.67 -1.29
CA LEU A 110 -11.49 6.18 -1.92
C LEU A 110 -11.76 6.78 -3.31
N ALA A 111 -11.21 7.97 -3.57
CA ALA A 111 -11.28 8.64 -4.87
C ALA A 111 -10.28 8.09 -5.90
N GLN A 112 -9.34 7.22 -5.51
CA GLN A 112 -8.41 6.60 -6.44
C GLN A 112 -9.15 5.73 -7.46
N HIS A 113 -8.52 5.57 -8.63
CA HIS A 113 -9.00 4.70 -9.70
C HIS A 113 -8.36 3.30 -9.66
N GLU A 114 -7.42 3.10 -8.73
CA GLU A 114 -6.76 1.83 -8.49
C GLU A 114 -7.39 1.15 -7.29
N ALA A 115 -7.70 -0.14 -7.43
CA ALA A 115 -8.40 -0.87 -6.38
C ALA A 115 -7.50 -1.23 -5.20
N PHE A 116 -6.20 -1.43 -5.44
CA PHE A 116 -5.28 -1.95 -4.42
C PHE A 116 -5.23 -1.09 -3.14
N PRO A 117 -5.01 0.25 -3.20
CA PRO A 117 -4.99 1.07 -1.99
C PRO A 117 -6.34 1.09 -1.25
N ILE A 118 -7.44 0.98 -2.01
CA ILE A 118 -8.81 0.96 -1.48
C ILE A 118 -9.09 -0.36 -0.75
N THR A 119 -8.69 -1.50 -1.34
CA THR A 119 -8.79 -2.81 -0.68
C THR A 119 -7.93 -2.84 0.58
N ALA A 120 -6.72 -2.30 0.53
CA ALA A 120 -5.83 -2.22 1.68
C ALA A 120 -6.37 -1.31 2.79
N LEU A 121 -7.09 -0.24 2.45
CA LEU A 121 -7.85 0.58 3.41
C LEU A 121 -8.97 -0.22 4.09
N GLY A 122 -9.72 -1.00 3.31
CA GLY A 122 -10.76 -1.89 3.86
C GLY A 122 -10.20 -2.92 4.85
N VAL A 123 -9.02 -3.48 4.54
CA VAL A 123 -8.29 -4.37 5.46
C VAL A 123 -7.91 -3.65 6.75
N ALA A 124 -7.38 -2.41 6.67
CA ALA A 124 -7.02 -1.64 7.85
C ALA A 124 -8.23 -1.37 8.77
N PHE A 125 -9.39 -1.01 8.20
CA PHE A 125 -10.61 -0.83 8.97
C PHE A 125 -11.13 -2.13 9.60
N ARG A 126 -11.03 -3.26 8.88
CA ARG A 126 -11.40 -4.57 9.43
C ARG A 126 -10.54 -4.90 10.64
N ASP A 127 -9.23 -4.68 10.55
CA ASP A 127 -8.28 -5.05 11.60
C ASP A 127 -8.45 -4.19 12.86
N CYS A 128 -8.95 -2.96 12.73
CA CYS A 128 -9.37 -2.13 13.88
C CYS A 128 -10.83 -2.37 14.32
N GLY A 129 -11.54 -3.32 13.72
CA GLY A 129 -12.92 -3.70 14.06
C GLY A 129 -14.01 -2.83 13.44
N ASP A 130 -13.68 -1.85 12.61
CA ASP A 130 -14.67 -1.03 11.87
C ASP A 130 -15.13 -1.77 10.60
N LEU A 131 -15.96 -2.79 10.82
CA LEU A 131 -16.50 -3.62 9.74
C LEU A 131 -17.38 -2.81 8.77
N SER A 132 -18.01 -1.74 9.24
CA SER A 132 -18.86 -0.89 8.40
C SER A 132 -18.04 -0.13 7.37
N ARG A 133 -16.95 0.52 7.78
CA ARG A 133 -16.04 1.20 6.83
C ARG A 133 -15.26 0.22 5.98
N ALA A 134 -14.87 -0.93 6.55
CA ALA A 134 -14.26 -2.01 5.77
C ALA A 134 -15.15 -2.44 4.60
N MET A 135 -16.44 -2.68 4.88
CA MET A 135 -17.44 -3.05 3.87
C MET A 135 -17.57 -2.00 2.76
N GLN A 136 -17.58 -0.70 3.13
CA GLN A 136 -17.66 0.40 2.16
C GLN A 136 -16.43 0.47 1.26
N ALA A 137 -15.23 0.32 1.84
CA ALA A 137 -13.99 0.29 1.07
C ALA A 137 -13.94 -0.92 0.12
N PHE A 138 -14.32 -2.11 0.58
CA PHE A 138 -14.39 -3.28 -0.30
C PHE A 138 -15.41 -3.10 -1.43
N LEU A 139 -16.61 -2.59 -1.14
CA LEU A 139 -17.59 -2.25 -2.17
C LEU A 139 -17.00 -1.31 -3.24
N ARG A 140 -16.27 -0.28 -2.82
CA ARG A 140 -15.62 0.66 -3.75
C ARG A 140 -14.53 -0.01 -4.60
N ALA A 141 -13.71 -0.88 -4.02
CA ALA A 141 -12.70 -1.62 -4.77
C ALA A 141 -13.32 -2.64 -5.74
N GLU A 142 -14.47 -3.22 -5.40
CA GLU A 142 -15.21 -4.12 -6.28
C GLU A 142 -15.80 -3.43 -7.51
N GLU A 143 -16.19 -2.15 -7.40
CA GLU A 143 -16.59 -1.33 -8.55
C GLU A 143 -15.45 -1.18 -9.57
N LEU A 144 -14.21 -1.32 -9.12
CA LEU A 144 -13.00 -1.32 -9.94
C LEU A 144 -12.59 -2.73 -10.39
N GLY A 145 -13.37 -3.76 -10.06
CA GLY A 145 -13.17 -5.14 -10.48
C GLY A 145 -12.26 -5.99 -9.59
N ASP A 146 -11.92 -5.53 -8.38
CA ASP A 146 -10.98 -6.25 -7.49
C ASP A 146 -11.60 -7.50 -6.86
N GLY A 147 -11.10 -8.67 -7.27
CA GLY A 147 -11.51 -9.97 -6.72
C GLY A 147 -11.16 -10.15 -5.25
N TYR A 148 -10.03 -9.58 -4.80
CA TYR A 148 -9.63 -9.65 -3.40
C TYR A 148 -10.60 -8.92 -2.47
N ALA A 149 -11.09 -7.74 -2.86
CA ALA A 149 -12.13 -7.02 -2.13
C ALA A 149 -13.41 -7.85 -1.99
N MET A 150 -13.84 -8.52 -3.07
CA MET A 150 -14.99 -9.44 -3.04
C MET A 150 -14.75 -10.55 -2.01
N GLU A 151 -13.56 -11.15 -2.00
CA GLU A 151 -13.23 -12.22 -1.04
C GLU A 151 -13.23 -11.72 0.41
N TYR A 152 -12.62 -10.56 0.67
CA TYR A 152 -12.62 -9.96 2.01
C TYR A 152 -14.03 -9.67 2.50
N ARG A 153 -14.87 -9.10 1.64
CA ARG A 153 -16.27 -8.81 1.98
C ARG A 153 -17.06 -10.10 2.21
N ALA A 154 -16.83 -11.14 1.42
CA ALA A 154 -17.47 -12.44 1.60
C ALA A 154 -17.12 -13.08 2.95
N ARG A 155 -15.86 -12.93 3.41
CA ARG A 155 -15.46 -13.39 4.75
C ARG A 155 -16.22 -12.67 5.86
N ILE A 156 -16.47 -11.36 5.73
CA ILE A 156 -17.26 -10.60 6.71
C ILE A 156 -18.73 -11.07 6.70
N LEU A 157 -19.34 -11.21 5.52
CA LEU A 157 -20.72 -11.71 5.38
C LEU A 157 -20.89 -13.12 5.98
N ALA A 158 -19.93 -14.02 5.72
CA ALA A 158 -19.93 -15.36 6.29
C ALA A 158 -19.84 -15.34 7.82
N ALA A 159 -19.02 -14.46 8.40
CA ALA A 159 -18.92 -14.28 9.84
C ALA A 159 -20.21 -13.72 10.47
N GLN A 160 -21.02 -13.01 9.69
CA GLN A 160 -22.34 -12.51 10.07
C GLN A 160 -23.47 -13.53 9.85
N GLY A 161 -23.15 -14.74 9.37
CA GLY A 161 -24.14 -15.80 9.08
C GLY A 161 -24.81 -15.68 7.71
N GLN A 162 -24.42 -14.71 6.88
CA GLN A 162 -24.95 -14.52 5.53
C GLN A 162 -24.22 -15.43 4.52
N HIS A 163 -24.34 -16.75 4.73
CA HIS A 163 -23.57 -17.75 3.98
C HIS A 163 -23.90 -17.77 2.48
N GLU A 164 -25.16 -17.61 2.09
CA GLU A 164 -25.56 -17.61 0.67
C GLU A 164 -24.99 -16.41 -0.11
N GLU A 165 -25.02 -15.22 0.50
CA GLU A 165 -24.45 -14.01 -0.09
C GLU A 165 -22.93 -14.10 -0.19
N ALA A 166 -22.27 -14.65 0.85
CA ALA A 166 -20.84 -14.87 0.87
C ALA A 166 -20.38 -15.84 -0.25
N GLU A 167 -21.07 -16.97 -0.44
CA GLU A 167 -20.76 -17.92 -1.50
C GLU A 167 -20.99 -17.33 -2.90
N THR A 168 -22.09 -16.61 -3.08
CA THR A 168 -22.36 -15.88 -4.33
C THR A 168 -21.23 -14.91 -4.67
N LEU A 169 -20.74 -14.18 -3.66
CA LEU A 169 -19.68 -13.21 -3.85
C LEU A 169 -18.32 -13.87 -4.13
N ARG A 170 -18.00 -14.99 -3.47
CA ARG A 170 -16.79 -15.79 -3.76
C ARG A 170 -16.78 -16.33 -5.19
N ALA A 171 -17.92 -16.79 -5.68
CA ALA A 171 -18.05 -17.25 -7.06
C ALA A 171 -17.76 -16.12 -8.08
N ARG A 172 -18.20 -14.89 -7.76
CA ARG A 172 -17.88 -13.70 -8.57
C ARG A 172 -16.40 -13.36 -8.51
N ALA A 173 -15.78 -13.40 -7.33
CA ALA A 173 -14.34 -13.14 -7.14
C ALA A 173 -13.49 -14.06 -8.01
N ALA A 174 -13.76 -15.37 -7.96
CA ALA A 174 -13.05 -16.38 -8.75
C ALA A 174 -13.23 -16.21 -10.27
N THR A 175 -14.28 -15.52 -10.70
CA THR A 175 -14.51 -15.21 -12.11
C THR A 175 -13.71 -13.97 -12.53
N ALA A 176 -13.64 -12.94 -11.67
CA ALA A 176 -12.87 -11.72 -11.93
C ALA A 176 -11.37 -11.99 -12.06
N GLU A 177 -10.82 -12.84 -11.18
CA GLU A 177 -9.39 -13.23 -11.21
C GLU A 177 -8.98 -13.98 -12.48
N ARG A 178 -9.93 -14.63 -13.18
CA ARG A 178 -9.67 -15.37 -14.43
C ARG A 178 -9.64 -14.48 -15.68
N MET A 179 -10.05 -13.22 -15.57
CA MET A 179 -10.13 -12.28 -16.69
C MET A 179 -8.93 -11.34 -16.79
N LEU A 180 -8.00 -11.40 -15.82
CA LEU A 180 -6.74 -10.66 -15.77
C LEU A 180 -5.58 -11.53 -16.30
#